data_AF-A0A942BC77-F1
#
_entry.id   AF-A0A942BC77-F1
#
_cell.length_a   1.000
_cell.length_b   1.000
_cell.length_c   1.000
_cell.angle_alpha   90.00
_cell.angle_beta   90.00
_cell.angle_gamma   90.00
#
_symmetry.space_group_name_H-M   'P 1'
#
loop_
_entity.id
_entity.type
_entity.pdbx_description
1 polymer ?
#
loop_
_entity_poly.entity_id
_entity_poly.type
_entity_poly.pdbx_seq_one_letter_code
_entity_poly.pdbx_strand_id
1 'polypeptide(L)'
;MTPETRVKIGSAMCVVGLAVAMLSLMPGVTPAGEFPLLIFVGSFIYGPGAFLAFLSAQGKGRNQVFTSLRFIRLGFFAVIAITIFKIMKP
;
A
#
# COMPACT_ATOMS: atom_id res chain seq x y z
N MET A 1 -14.45 19.23 5.52
CA MET A 1 -13.90 18.23 4.56
C MET A 1 -15.03 17.31 4.14
N THR A 2 -15.32 17.21 2.84
CA THR A 2 -16.37 16.32 2.33
C THR A 2 -15.93 14.84 2.38
N PRO A 3 -16.86 13.87 2.39
CA PRO A 3 -16.54 12.44 2.38
C PRO A 3 -15.68 12.05 1.18
N GLU A 4 -15.95 12.66 0.02
CA GLU A 4 -15.20 12.42 -1.22
C GLU A 4 -13.73 12.87 -1.12
N THR A 5 -13.46 14.00 -0.47
CA THR A 5 -12.08 14.47 -0.25
C THR A 5 -11.33 13.52 0.68
N ARG A 6 -11.98 12.98 1.71
CA ARG A 6 -11.37 12.01 2.64
C ARG A 6 -11.03 10.69 1.95
N VAL A 7 -11.91 10.21 1.07
CA VAL A 7 -11.65 9.03 0.23
C VAL A 7 -10.47 9.27 -0.70
N LYS A 8 -10.40 10.43 -1.37
CA LYS A 8 -9.27 10.80 -2.24
C LYS A 8 -7.95 10.83 -1.47
N ILE A 9 -7.93 11.47 -0.30
CA ILE A 9 -6.74 11.52 0.57
C ILE A 9 -6.35 10.11 1.04
N GLY A 10 -7.30 9.30 1.50
CA GLY A 10 -7.04 7.91 1.91
C GLY A 10 -6.48 7.08 0.77
N SER A 11 -7.05 7.19 -0.44
CA SER A 11 -6.54 6.51 -1.62
C SER A 11 -5.15 6.98 -2.03
N ALA A 12 -4.86 8.28 -1.95
CA ALA A 12 -3.54 8.84 -2.22
C ALA A 12 -2.50 8.31 -1.22
N MET A 13 -2.84 8.25 0.07
CA MET A 13 -1.98 7.65 1.09
C MET A 13 -1.70 6.17 0.81
N CYS A 14 -2.72 5.40 0.42
CA CYS A 14 -2.53 3.99 0.03
C CYS A 14 -1.59 3.84 -1.17
N VAL A 15 -1.71 4.70 -2.18
CA VAL A 15 -0.83 4.69 -3.36
C VAL A 15 0.59 5.10 -2.99
N VAL A 16 0.76 6.11 -2.13
CA VAL A 16 2.09 6.51 -1.63
C VAL A 16 2.73 5.38 -0.84
N GLY A 17 1.97 4.71 0.04
CA GLY A 17 2.45 3.53 0.76
C GLY A 17 2.93 2.42 -0.19
N LEU A 18 2.19 2.17 -1.27
CA LEU A 18 2.57 1.19 -2.28
C LEU A 18 3.82 1.62 -3.04
N ALA A 19 3.94 2.90 -3.41
CA ALA A 19 5.12 3.43 -4.07
C ALA A 19 6.37 3.30 -3.19
N VAL A 20 6.25 3.61 -1.90
CA VAL A 20 7.35 3.41 -0.92
C VAL A 20 7.71 1.92 -0.81
N ALA A 21 6.73 1.03 -0.75
CA ALA A 21 6.99 -0.41 -0.75
C ALA A 21 7.67 -0.87 -2.04
N MET A 22 7.27 -0.35 -3.21
CA MET A 22 7.89 -0.67 -4.51
C MET A 22 9.36 -0.26 -4.58
N LEU A 23 9.79 0.77 -3.84
CA LEU A 23 11.22 1.12 -3.76
C LEU A 23 12.06 0.00 -3.15
N SER A 24 11.48 -0.91 -2.35
CA SER A 24 12.19 -2.12 -1.88
C SER A 24 12.54 -3.09 -3.02
N LEU A 25 11.90 -2.96 -4.18
CA LEU A 25 12.22 -3.80 -5.34
C LEU A 25 13.45 -3.31 -6.07
N MET A 26 13.88 -2.05 -5.88
CA MET A 26 15.08 -1.52 -6.52
C MET A 26 16.34 -2.25 -6.02
N PRO A 27 17.21 -2.70 -6.94
CA PRO A 27 18.49 -3.29 -6.55
C PRO A 27 19.35 -2.25 -5.80
N GLY A 28 19.87 -2.62 -4.63
CA GLY A 28 20.73 -1.77 -3.79
C GLY A 28 20.00 -1.05 -2.63
N VAL A 29 18.68 -1.08 -2.56
CA VAL A 29 17.91 -0.40 -1.50
C VAL A 29 17.57 -1.34 -0.33
N THR A 30 17.28 -2.60 -0.62
CA THR A 30 17.13 -3.67 0.37
C THR A 30 18.01 -4.85 -0.02
N PRO A 31 19.19 -5.01 0.59
CA PRO A 31 20.08 -6.17 0.41
C PRO A 31 19.39 -7.48 0.78
N ALA A 32 19.79 -8.58 0.14
CA ALA A 32 19.31 -9.92 0.49
C ALA A 32 19.71 -10.26 1.93
N GLY A 33 18.75 -10.75 2.73
CA GLY A 33 18.95 -11.09 4.14
C GLY A 33 18.66 -9.97 5.15
N GLU A 34 18.42 -8.74 4.70
CA GLU A 34 18.04 -7.64 5.59
C GLU A 34 16.52 -7.52 5.79
N PHE A 35 16.14 -6.94 6.94
CA PHE A 35 14.73 -6.68 7.26
C PHE A 35 14.15 -5.66 6.25
N PRO A 36 13.01 -5.95 5.60
CA PRO A 36 12.45 -5.08 4.56
C PRO A 36 11.76 -3.84 5.17
N LEU A 37 12.56 -2.90 5.67
CA LEU A 37 12.10 -1.66 6.32
C LEU A 37 11.13 -0.87 5.44
N LEU A 38 11.39 -0.77 4.14
CA LEU A 38 10.54 -0.02 3.21
C LEU A 38 9.14 -0.62 3.05
N ILE A 39 9.00 -1.94 3.14
CA ILE A 39 7.69 -2.60 3.16
C ILE A 39 6.95 -2.24 4.45
N PHE A 40 7.66 -2.23 5.57
CA PHE A 40 7.09 -1.88 6.86
C PHE A 40 6.61 -0.42 6.89
N VAL A 41 7.45 0.51 6.42
CA VAL A 41 7.11 1.93 6.29
C VAL A 41 5.94 2.12 5.31
N GLY A 42 5.98 1.46 4.14
CA GLY A 42 4.87 1.49 3.18
C GLY A 42 3.57 1.00 3.79
N SER A 43 3.61 -0.08 4.57
CA SER A 43 2.44 -0.64 5.26
C SER A 43 1.89 0.30 6.33
N PHE A 44 2.78 1.01 7.05
CA PHE A 44 2.41 2.03 8.03
C PHE A 44 1.75 3.27 7.41
N ILE A 45 2.06 3.59 6.15
CA ILE A 45 1.40 4.67 5.40
C ILE A 45 0.07 4.16 4.82
N TYR A 46 0.04 2.92 4.32
CA TYR A 46 -1.14 2.29 3.76
C TYR A 46 -2.25 2.09 4.81
N GLY A 47 -1.93 1.65 6.02
CA GLY A 47 -2.91 1.36 7.08
C GLY A 47 -3.86 2.53 7.39
N PRO A 48 -3.34 3.71 7.75
CA PRO A 48 -4.13 4.92 8.00
C PRO A 48 -4.94 5.35 6.77
N GLY A 49 -4.35 5.27 5.57
CA GLY A 49 -5.03 5.60 4.31
C GLY A 49 -6.21 4.67 4.01
N ALA A 50 -6.02 3.37 4.23
CA ALA A 50 -7.05 2.35 4.04
C ALA A 50 -8.16 2.49 5.07
N PHE A 51 -7.80 2.81 6.32
CA PHE A 51 -8.76 3.07 7.40
C PHE A 51 -9.60 4.32 7.13
N LEU A 52 -8.98 5.43 6.70
CA LEU A 52 -9.67 6.66 6.31
C LEU A 52 -10.62 6.44 5.11
N ALA A 53 -10.16 5.72 4.10
CA ALA A 53 -10.97 5.37 2.93
C ALA A 53 -12.14 4.45 3.32
N PHE A 54 -11.91 3.49 4.21
CA PHE A 54 -12.94 2.56 4.70
C PHE A 54 -14.03 3.28 5.49
N LEU A 55 -13.66 4.14 6.46
CA LEU A 55 -14.63 4.91 7.25
C LEU A 55 -15.42 5.92 6.42
N SER A 56 -14.79 6.48 5.38
CA SER A 56 -15.41 7.53 4.55
C SER A 56 -16.22 6.99 3.37
N ALA A 57 -16.09 5.70 3.05
CA ALA A 57 -16.82 5.06 1.94
C ALA A 57 -18.26 4.70 2.36
N GLN A 58 -19.16 5.68 2.38
CA GLN A 58 -20.60 5.47 2.54
C GLN A 58 -21.36 5.78 1.23
N GLY A 59 -22.39 4.98 0.91
CA GLY A 59 -23.30 5.21 -0.23
C GLY A 59 -22.93 4.56 -1.56
N LYS A 60 -23.50 5.06 -2.67
CA LYS A 60 -23.43 4.49 -4.03
C LYS A 60 -22.02 4.39 -4.64
N GLY A 61 -21.02 5.09 -4.10
CA GLY A 61 -19.61 5.04 -4.54
C GLY A 61 -18.73 4.00 -3.80
N ARG A 62 -19.28 3.29 -2.80
CA ARG A 62 -18.52 2.38 -1.94
C ARG A 62 -17.81 1.28 -2.73
N ASN A 63 -18.52 0.60 -3.64
CA ASN A 63 -17.92 -0.50 -4.41
C ASN A 63 -16.70 -0.06 -5.24
N GLN A 64 -16.69 1.16 -5.78
CA GLN A 64 -15.56 1.65 -6.56
C GLN A 64 -14.33 1.88 -5.67
N VAL A 65 -14.54 2.47 -4.48
CA VAL A 65 -13.46 2.69 -3.49
C VAL A 65 -12.88 1.37 -3.00
N PHE A 66 -13.73 0.40 -2.68
CA PHE A 66 -13.28 -0.94 -2.26
C PHE A 66 -12.56 -1.69 -3.38
N THR A 67 -13.00 -1.53 -4.64
CA THR A 67 -12.32 -2.12 -5.80
C THR A 67 -10.92 -1.52 -5.96
N SER A 68 -10.77 -0.20 -5.90
CA SER A 68 -9.45 0.46 -5.91
C SER A 68 -8.57 0.03 -4.73
N LEU A 69 -9.12 -0.02 -3.51
CA LEU A 69 -8.37 -0.52 -2.34
C LEU A 69 -7.90 -1.97 -2.56
N ARG A 70 -8.73 -2.83 -3.17
CA ARG A 70 -8.37 -4.21 -3.47
C ARG A 70 -7.20 -4.30 -4.44
N PHE A 71 -7.18 -3.46 -5.49
CA PHE A 71 -6.03 -3.39 -6.41
C PHE A 71 -4.76 -2.94 -5.71
N ILE A 72 -4.83 -1.90 -4.87
CA ILE A 72 -3.66 -1.43 -4.12
C ILE A 72 -3.16 -2.51 -3.14
N ARG A 73 -4.08 -3.21 -2.47
CA ARG A 73 -3.75 -4.33 -1.58
C ARG A 73 -3.09 -5.48 -2.33
N LEU A 74 -3.58 -5.84 -3.52
CA LEU A 74 -2.94 -6.84 -4.39
C LEU A 74 -1.53 -6.40 -4.81
N GLY A 75 -1.34 -5.11 -5.11
CA GLY A 75 -0.02 -4.54 -5.37
C GLY A 75 0.93 -4.72 -4.18
N PHE A 76 0.47 -4.44 -2.96
CA PHE A 76 1.25 -4.66 -1.74
C PHE A 76 1.64 -6.13 -1.57
N PHE A 77 0.69 -7.06 -1.77
CA PHE A 77 0.98 -8.50 -1.71
C PHE A 77 2.02 -8.92 -2.75
N ALA A 78 1.94 -8.40 -3.98
CA ALA A 78 2.91 -8.69 -5.02
C ALA A 78 4.32 -8.18 -4.64
N VAL A 79 4.43 -6.94 -4.16
CA VAL A 79 5.70 -6.37 -3.69
C VAL A 79 6.28 -7.19 -2.55
N ILE A 80 5.46 -7.54 -1.55
CA ILE A 80 5.88 -8.38 -0.43
C ILE A 80 6.38 -9.74 -0.90
N ALA A 81 5.63 -10.41 -1.79
CA ALA A 81 6.02 -11.72 -2.31
C ALA A 81 7.35 -11.66 -3.07
N ILE A 82 7.55 -10.63 -3.91
CA ILE A 82 8.81 -10.46 -4.66
C ILE A 82 9.97 -10.16 -3.69
N THR A 83 9.77 -9.29 -2.69
CA THR A 83 10.81 -8.97 -1.72
C THR A 83 11.15 -10.16 -0.83
N ILE A 84 10.18 -10.95 -0.39
CA ILE A 84 10.44 -12.21 0.33
C ILE A 84 11.22 -13.18 -0.56
N PHE A 85 10.84 -13.32 -1.84
CA PHE A 85 11.56 -14.18 -2.77
C PHE A 85 13.02 -13.73 -2.98
N LYS A 86 13.25 -12.40 -3.08
CA LYS A 86 14.59 -11.79 -3.12
C LYS A 86 15.40 -12.01 -1.84
N ILE A 87 14.76 -12.01 -0.68
CA ILE A 87 15.43 -12.27 0.60
C ILE A 87 15.76 -13.76 0.75
N MET A 88 14.87 -14.65 0.30
CA MET A 88 15.03 -16.11 0.43
C MET A 88 16.00 -16.73 -0.59
N LYS A 89 16.14 -16.13 -1.77
CA LYS A 89 17.19 -16.48 -2.75
C LYS A 89 18.25 -15.37 -2.74
N PRO A 90 19.31 -15.50 -1.91
CA PRO A 90 20.45 -14.61 -2.00
C PRO A 90 21.13 -14.70 -3.38
#